data_AF-J0PZJ7-F1
#
_entry.id   AF-J0PZJ7-F1
#
_cell.length_a   1.000
_cell.length_b   1.000
_cell.length_c   1.000
_cell.angle_alpha   90.00
_cell.angle_beta   90.00
_cell.angle_gamma   90.00
#
_symmetry.space_group_name_H-M   'P 1'
#
loop_
_entity.id
_entity.type
_entity.pdbx_description
1 polymer ?
#
loop_
_entity_poly.entity_id
_entity_poly.type
_entity_poly.pdbx_seq_one_letter_code
_entity_poly.pdbx_strand_id
1 'polypeptide(L)'
;MTKLAKNVAPKASNFLIERTFLDIDMMCATDLLGMERRRAEMFRDLERRHLIALGSALSRRSLRIIIDSVETMARSSSPKLMPLPTERADVKELVFTVSPEEILISFKQSRELVREKSIHRMLKEVVYKKEFLEEKKLIS
;
A
#
# COMPACT_ATOMS: atom_id res chain seq x y z
N MET A 1 3.36 8.40 -0.62
CA MET A 1 2.65 9.16 0.44
C MET A 1 1.30 8.53 0.67
N THR A 2 1.20 7.73 1.74
CA THR A 2 -0.05 7.06 2.13
C THR A 2 -1.11 8.13 2.32
N LYS A 3 -2.28 7.92 1.72
CA LYS A 3 -3.45 8.81 1.78
C LYS A 3 -4.06 8.78 3.20
N LEU A 4 -3.28 9.13 4.21
CA LEU A 4 -3.81 9.33 5.55
C LEU A 4 -4.72 10.56 5.48
N ALA A 5 -5.98 10.37 5.84
CA ALA A 5 -6.89 11.49 6.00
C ALA A 5 -6.25 12.54 6.92
N LYS A 6 -6.42 13.82 6.57
CA LYS A 6 -5.78 14.99 7.23
C LYS A 6 -5.92 15.02 8.77
N ASN A 7 -6.83 14.22 9.32
CA ASN A 7 -7.14 14.15 10.75
C ASN A 7 -6.58 12.90 11.46
N VAL A 8 -5.92 11.99 10.75
CA VAL A 8 -5.46 10.70 11.32
C VAL A 8 -4.03 10.79 11.82
N ALA A 9 -3.14 11.44 11.07
CA ALA A 9 -1.75 11.59 11.50
C ALA A 9 -1.65 12.33 12.84
N PRO A 10 -2.34 13.48 13.07
CA PRO A 10 -2.25 14.18 14.35
C PRO A 10 -2.84 13.43 15.56
N LYS A 11 -3.64 12.37 15.33
CA LYS A 11 -4.30 11.60 16.40
C LYS A 11 -3.51 10.36 16.84
N ALA A 12 -2.46 9.99 16.10
CA ALA A 12 -1.62 8.88 16.50
C ALA A 12 -0.80 9.25 17.75
N SER A 13 -0.64 8.31 18.67
CA SER A 13 0.21 8.50 19.86
C SER A 13 1.67 8.10 19.61
N ASN A 14 1.94 7.41 18.49
CA ASN A 14 3.26 6.93 18.10
C ASN A 14 3.50 7.22 16.62
N PHE A 15 4.71 7.68 16.34
CA PHE A 15 5.15 8.14 15.03
C PHE A 15 6.48 7.50 14.68
N LEU A 16 6.58 7.07 13.43
CA LEU A 16 7.81 6.67 12.76
C LEU A 16 7.84 7.42 11.43
N ILE A 17 8.84 8.30 11.28
CA ILE A 17 9.01 9.11 10.08
C ILE A 17 10.22 8.58 9.30
N GLU A 18 9.98 8.20 8.05
CA GLU A 18 11.02 7.76 7.11
C GLU A 18 11.60 8.92 6.30
N ARG A 19 12.52 8.59 5.39
CA ARG A 19 13.04 9.53 4.41
C ARG A 19 11.92 10.12 3.54
N THR A 20 11.88 11.44 3.40
CA THR A 20 10.98 12.13 2.47
C THR A 20 11.69 13.30 1.79
N PHE A 21 11.23 13.65 0.59
CA PHE A 21 11.82 14.72 -0.24
C PHE A 21 10.89 15.91 -0.44
N LEU A 22 9.60 15.75 -0.14
CA LEU A 22 8.62 16.82 -0.31
C LEU A 22 8.67 17.76 0.90
N ASP A 23 8.81 19.06 0.64
CA ASP A 23 8.91 20.07 1.70
C ASP A 23 7.68 20.05 2.62
N ILE A 24 6.49 19.80 2.05
CA ILE A 24 5.26 19.67 2.84
C ILE A 24 5.33 18.51 3.84
N ASP A 25 5.84 17.35 3.43
CA ASP A 25 5.94 16.19 4.31
C ASP A 25 7.00 16.41 5.39
N MET A 26 8.12 17.07 5.05
CA MET A 26 9.16 17.42 6.02
C MET A 26 8.66 18.40 7.07
N MET A 27 7.89 19.42 6.67
CA MET A 27 7.26 20.36 7.61
C MET A 27 6.23 19.67 8.49
N CYS A 28 5.34 18.86 7.89
CA CYS A 28 4.35 18.10 8.65
C CYS A 28 5.01 17.13 9.64
N ALA A 29 6.07 16.43 9.26
CA ALA A 29 6.82 15.55 10.16
C ALA A 29 7.45 16.33 11.32
N THR A 30 8.03 17.51 11.05
CA THR A 30 8.65 18.35 12.07
C THR A 30 7.63 18.84 13.08
N ASP A 31 6.46 19.28 12.62
CA ASP A 31 5.36 19.72 13.46
C ASP A 31 4.81 18.56 14.31
N LEU A 32 4.66 17.36 13.72
CA LEU A 32 4.22 16.15 14.45
C LEU A 32 5.23 15.72 15.52
N LEU A 33 6.53 15.86 15.24
CA LEU A 33 7.60 15.45 16.14
C LEU A 33 7.95 16.52 17.19
N GLY A 34 7.31 17.69 17.15
CA GLY A 34 7.63 18.82 18.02
C GLY A 34 9.08 19.31 17.87
N MET A 35 9.66 19.13 16.68
CA MET A 35 11.04 19.51 16.38
C MET A 35 11.11 20.94 15.82
N GLU A 36 12.30 21.54 15.84
CA GLU A 36 12.51 22.84 15.19
C GLU A 36 12.46 22.68 13.66
N ARG A 37 11.70 23.53 12.97
CA ARG A 37 11.53 23.49 11.50
C ARG A 37 12.83 23.52 10.70
N ARG A 38 13.90 24.15 11.23
CA ARG A 38 15.23 24.14 10.61
C ARG A 38 15.85 22.75 10.53
N ARG A 39 15.41 21.80 11.38
CA ARG A 39 15.89 20.42 11.39
C ARG A 39 15.18 19.54 10.38
N ALA A 40 14.19 20.06 9.65
CA ALA A 40 13.39 19.29 8.71
C ALA A 40 14.22 18.69 7.55
N GLU A 41 15.30 19.35 7.15
CA GLU A 41 16.18 18.85 6.09
C GLU A 41 16.78 17.48 6.42
N MET A 42 16.93 17.13 7.71
CA MET A 42 17.48 15.83 8.10
C MET A 42 16.64 14.65 7.60
N PHE A 43 15.33 14.83 7.37
CA PHE A 43 14.47 13.78 6.83
C PHE A 43 14.86 13.41 5.40
N ARG A 44 15.48 14.32 4.64
CA ARG A 44 15.97 14.06 3.28
C ARG A 44 17.21 13.17 3.28
N ASP A 45 18.02 13.27 4.32
CA ASP A 45 19.31 12.59 4.45
C ASP A 45 19.22 11.26 5.21
N LEU A 46 18.02 10.88 5.68
CA LEU A 46 17.81 9.58 6.30
C LEU A 46 18.11 8.45 5.30
N GLU A 47 19.01 7.56 5.70
CA GLU A 47 19.29 6.35 4.95
C GLU A 47 18.11 5.38 5.00
N ARG A 48 18.13 4.38 4.11
CA ARG A 48 17.14 3.31 4.15
C ARG A 48 17.18 2.64 5.54
N ARG A 49 16.02 2.24 6.06
CA ARG A 49 15.82 1.64 7.39
C ARG A 49 16.09 2.58 8.58
N HIS A 50 16.54 3.81 8.34
CA HIS A 50 16.69 4.82 9.38
C HIS A 50 15.43 5.66 9.50
N LEU A 51 14.97 5.83 10.73
CA LEU A 51 13.71 6.49 11.06
C LEU A 51 13.91 7.46 12.22
N ILE A 52 13.03 8.46 12.29
CA ILE A 52 12.84 9.26 13.49
C ILE A 52 11.54 8.84 14.16
N ALA A 53 11.63 8.55 15.44
CA ALA A 53 10.56 8.03 16.25
C ALA A 53 10.17 9.00 17.36
N LEU A 54 8.86 9.09 17.64
CA LEU A 54 8.31 9.80 18.80
C LEU A 54 7.02 9.12 19.22
N GLY A 55 6.76 9.01 20.52
CA GLY A 55 5.46 8.55 21.01
C GLY A 55 5.52 7.95 22.39
N SER A 56 4.35 7.81 23.04
CA SER A 56 4.28 7.30 24.42
C SER A 56 4.80 5.87 24.57
N ALA A 57 4.71 5.05 23.52
CA ALA A 57 5.23 3.68 23.52
C ALA A 57 6.71 3.58 23.12
N LEU A 58 7.29 4.66 22.57
CA LEU A 58 8.66 4.69 22.06
C LEU A 58 9.56 5.57 22.93
N SER A 59 9.31 6.88 22.90
CA SER A 59 10.07 7.88 23.64
C SER A 59 9.29 9.19 23.75
N ARG A 60 9.47 9.90 24.87
CA ARG A 60 8.91 11.25 25.10
C ARG A 60 9.61 12.34 24.29
N ARG A 61 10.79 12.05 23.72
CA ARG A 61 11.56 12.95 22.85
C ARG A 61 11.90 12.22 21.55
N SER A 62 12.07 12.97 20.46
CA SER A 62 12.41 12.35 19.18
C SER A 62 13.74 11.61 19.26
N LEU A 63 13.77 10.40 18.71
CA LEU A 63 14.92 9.50 18.76
C LEU A 63 15.13 8.84 17.39
N ARG A 64 16.39 8.64 16.99
CA ARG A 64 16.76 7.89 15.78
C ARG A 64 16.64 6.40 16.04
N ILE A 65 15.92 5.69 15.17
CA ILE A 65 15.77 4.23 15.20
C ILE A 65 16.26 3.66 13.88
N ILE A 66 16.95 2.52 13.96
CA ILE A 66 17.35 1.73 12.80
C ILE A 66 16.52 0.45 12.85
N ILE A 67 15.76 0.17 11.79
CA ILE A 67 15.01 -1.09 11.68
C ILE A 67 15.96 -2.18 11.21
N ASP A 68 15.98 -3.31 11.91
CA ASP A 68 16.80 -4.45 11.53
C ASP A 68 16.27 -5.26 10.33
N SER A 69 16.98 -6.32 9.93
CA SER A 69 16.43 -7.26 8.95
C SER A 69 15.09 -7.81 9.45
N VAL A 70 14.07 -7.79 8.59
CA VAL A 70 12.76 -8.36 8.91
C VAL A 70 12.65 -9.76 8.32
N GLU A 71 12.00 -10.68 9.04
CA GLU A 71 11.74 -12.04 8.56
C GLU A 71 10.73 -12.08 7.42
N THR A 72 9.84 -11.09 7.37
CA THR A 72 8.75 -11.02 6.40
C THR A 72 9.18 -10.30 5.12
N MET A 73 8.81 -10.87 3.97
CA MET A 73 9.03 -10.25 2.67
C MET A 73 7.75 -9.62 2.12
N ALA A 74 7.90 -8.53 1.36
CA ALA A 74 6.78 -7.87 0.70
C ALA A 74 6.10 -8.84 -0.29
N ARG A 75 4.78 -8.97 -0.19
CA ARG A 75 3.98 -9.79 -1.11
C ARG A 75 3.85 -9.16 -2.51
N SER A 76 4.05 -7.85 -2.59
CA SER A 76 4.13 -7.07 -3.81
C SER A 76 5.57 -6.61 -4.02
N SER A 77 6.25 -7.12 -5.06
CA SER A 77 7.51 -6.51 -5.50
C SER A 77 7.23 -5.14 -6.11
N SER A 78 8.10 -4.16 -5.88
CA SER A 78 8.11 -2.94 -6.70
C SER A 78 8.18 -3.36 -8.18
N PRO A 79 7.39 -2.73 -9.08
CA PRO A 79 7.45 -3.03 -10.50
C PRO A 79 8.90 -2.95 -10.97
N LYS A 80 9.47 -4.07 -11.43
CA LYS A 80 10.79 -4.03 -12.04
C LYS A 80 10.66 -3.24 -13.33
N LEU A 81 11.55 -2.28 -13.54
CA LEU A 81 11.67 -1.62 -14.83
C LEU A 81 11.96 -2.70 -15.88
N MET A 82 10.97 -3.00 -16.71
CA MET A 82 11.21 -3.82 -17.89
C MET A 82 12.01 -2.99 -18.88
N PRO A 83 12.93 -3.62 -19.64
CA PRO A 83 13.63 -2.92 -20.70
C PRO A 83 12.61 -2.31 -21.66
N LEU A 84 12.92 -1.10 -22.16
CA LEU A 84 12.12 -0.43 -23.17
C LEU A 84 11.93 -1.39 -24.38
N PRO A 85 10.70 -1.60 -24.85
CA PRO A 85 10.46 -2.37 -26.06
C PRO A 85 11.30 -1.82 -27.22
N THR A 86 11.99 -2.71 -27.93
CA THR A 86 12.92 -2.33 -29.02
C THR A 86 12.18 -1.72 -30.22
N GLU A 87 10.91 -2.08 -30.40
CA GLU A 87 10.07 -1.53 -31.46
C GLU A 87 9.42 -0.22 -31.00
N ARG A 88 9.81 0.87 -31.66
CA ARG A 88 9.00 2.08 -31.66
C ARG A 88 7.86 1.86 -32.65
N ALA A 89 6.72 1.35 -32.18
CA ALA A 89 5.47 1.54 -32.92
C ALA A 89 5.31 3.05 -33.16
N ASP A 90 4.82 3.46 -34.34
CA ASP A 90 4.60 4.86 -34.66
C ASP A 90 3.42 5.39 -33.83
N VAL A 91 3.70 5.75 -32.58
CA VAL A 91 2.71 5.93 -31.51
C VAL A 91 1.76 7.09 -31.83
N LYS A 92 2.14 8.01 -32.71
CA LYS A 92 1.38 9.24 -33.00
C LYS A 92 -0.01 8.97 -33.57
N GLU A 93 -0.18 7.96 -34.43
CA GLU A 93 -1.49 7.59 -34.96
C GLU A 93 -2.27 6.67 -33.99
N LEU A 94 -1.57 5.95 -33.12
CA LEU A 94 -2.17 5.03 -32.15
C LEU A 94 -2.77 5.76 -30.92
N VAL A 95 -2.22 6.91 -30.50
CA VAL A 95 -2.77 7.70 -29.38
C VAL A 95 -4.19 8.22 -29.66
N PHE A 96 -4.56 8.37 -30.93
CA PHE A 96 -5.88 8.89 -31.33
C PHE A 96 -6.84 7.83 -31.85
N THR A 97 -6.41 6.56 -31.96
CA THR A 97 -7.28 5.45 -32.36
C THR A 97 -7.70 4.69 -31.12
N VAL A 98 -8.99 4.68 -30.84
CA VAL A 98 -9.55 3.85 -29.77
C VAL A 98 -9.32 2.39 -30.16
N SER A 99 -8.55 1.65 -29.36
CA SER A 99 -8.40 0.22 -29.57
C SER A 99 -9.76 -0.47 -29.41
N PRO A 100 -10.10 -1.52 -30.18
CA PRO A 100 -11.30 -2.33 -29.95
C PRO A 100 -11.41 -2.84 -28.51
N GLU A 101 -10.27 -3.08 -27.85
CA GLU A 101 -10.18 -3.44 -26.43
C GLU A 101 -10.64 -2.31 -25.50
N GLU A 102 -10.40 -1.04 -25.86
CA GLU A 102 -10.78 0.13 -25.05
C GLU A 102 -12.26 0.49 -25.17
N ILE A 103 -12.91 0.18 -26.31
CA ILE A 103 -14.36 0.33 -26.49
C ILE A 103 -15.14 -0.54 -25.50
N LEU A 104 -14.58 -1.69 -25.11
CA LEU A 104 -15.19 -2.61 -24.16
C LEU A 104 -15.01 -2.19 -22.69
N ILE A 105 -14.09 -1.26 -22.39
CA ILE A 105 -13.88 -0.77 -21.02
C ILE A 105 -14.85 0.39 -20.79
N SER A 106 -16.12 0.05 -20.59
CA SER A 106 -17.06 0.97 -19.96
C SER A 106 -16.51 1.35 -18.57
N PHE A 107 -16.27 2.65 -18.37
CA PHE A 107 -15.87 3.28 -17.10
C PHE A 107 -16.79 2.99 -15.90
N LYS A 108 -17.82 2.12 -16.05
CA LYS A 108 -18.64 1.57 -14.96
C LYS A 108 -18.05 0.34 -14.27
N GLN A 109 -16.96 -0.26 -14.75
CA GLN A 109 -16.43 -1.50 -14.13
C GLN A 109 -15.52 -1.30 -12.92
N SER A 110 -15.08 -0.09 -12.59
CA SER A 110 -14.25 0.15 -11.39
C SER A 110 -15.03 0.18 -10.06
N ARG A 111 -16.33 -0.16 -10.08
CA ARG A 111 -17.17 -0.33 -8.87
C ARG A 111 -18.08 -1.54 -8.90
N GLU A 112 -17.81 -2.54 -9.73
CA GLU A 112 -18.32 -3.86 -9.36
C GLU A 112 -17.42 -4.35 -8.23
N LEU A 113 -17.82 -4.02 -7.00
CA LEU A 113 -17.50 -4.83 -5.84
C LEU A 113 -17.73 -6.27 -6.30
N VAL A 114 -16.67 -7.00 -6.60
CA VAL A 114 -16.70 -8.45 -6.44
C VAL A 114 -17.14 -8.57 -4.99
N ARG A 115 -18.44 -8.83 -4.79
CA ARG A 115 -18.97 -9.25 -3.50
C ARG A 115 -18.27 -10.56 -3.27
N GLU A 116 -17.06 -10.49 -2.74
CA GLU A 116 -16.40 -11.63 -2.12
C GLU A 116 -17.49 -12.23 -1.26
N LYS A 117 -17.83 -13.49 -1.57
CA LYS A 117 -18.88 -14.18 -0.85
C LYS A 117 -18.51 -14.01 0.61
N SER A 118 -19.42 -13.40 1.40
CA SER A 118 -19.20 -13.26 2.84
C SER A 118 -18.71 -14.62 3.37
N ILE A 119 -17.69 -14.60 4.23
CA ILE A 119 -17.04 -15.81 4.76
C ILE A 119 -18.10 -16.83 5.21
N HIS A 120 -19.22 -16.35 5.75
CA HIS A 120 -20.38 -17.17 6.12
C HIS A 120 -20.99 -17.99 4.97
N ARG A 121 -21.13 -17.41 3.77
CA ARG A 121 -21.63 -18.09 2.57
C ARG A 121 -20.62 -19.11 2.05
N MET A 122 -19.33 -18.82 2.11
CA MET A 122 -18.29 -19.79 1.73
C MET A 122 -18.28 -20.99 2.67
N LEU A 123 -18.39 -20.76 3.98
CA LEU A 123 -18.46 -21.83 4.98
C LEU A 123 -19.68 -22.73 4.77
N LYS A 124 -20.85 -22.16 4.44
CA LYS A 124 -22.04 -22.96 4.12
C LYS A 124 -21.84 -23.84 2.89
N GLU A 125 -21.21 -23.33 1.83
CA GLU A 125 -20.92 -24.11 0.62
C GLU A 125 -19.93 -25.27 0.90
N VAL A 126 -18.95 -25.05 1.79
CA VAL A 126 -18.00 -26.10 2.21
C VAL A 126 -18.67 -27.15 3.07
N VAL A 127 -19.52 -26.76 4.02
CA VAL A 127 -20.29 -27.69 4.86
C VAL A 127 -21.22 -28.55 4.00
N TYR A 128 -21.97 -27.93 3.09
CA TYR A 128 -22.89 -28.65 2.20
C TYR A 128 -22.16 -29.61 1.26
N LYS A 129 -21.01 -29.20 0.71
CA LYS A 129 -20.17 -30.11 -0.09
C LYS A 129 -19.62 -31.28 0.73
N LYS A 130 -19.29 -31.05 2.00
CA LYS A 130 -18.77 -32.09 2.89
C LYS A 130 -19.86 -33.11 3.21
N GLU A 131 -21.07 -32.67 3.54
CA GLU A 131 -22.24 -33.55 3.77
C GLU A 131 -22.58 -34.38 2.53
N PHE A 132 -22.56 -33.76 1.35
CA PHE A 132 -22.81 -34.46 0.08
C PHE A 132 -21.74 -35.50 -0.28
N LEU A 133 -20.48 -35.26 0.13
CA LEU A 133 -19.38 -36.21 -0.02
C LEU A 133 -19.47 -37.37 0.97
N GLU A 134 -19.94 -37.13 2.20
CA GLU A 134 -20.19 -38.17 3.20
C GLU A 134 -21.37 -39.07 2.78
N GLU A 135 -22.46 -38.50 2.25
CA GLU A 135 -23.59 -39.28 1.72
C GLU A 135 -23.18 -40.17 0.54
N LYS A 136 -22.35 -39.67 -0.37
CA LYS A 136 -21.81 -40.48 -1.48
C LYS A 136 -20.85 -41.58 -1.02
N LYS A 137 -20.22 -41.43 0.14
CA LYS A 137 -19.32 -42.43 0.72
C LYS A 137 -20.08 -43.54 1.45
N LEU A 138 -21.35 -43.32 1.79
CA LEU A 138 -22.23 -44.29 2.46
C LEU A 138 -23.01 -45.18 1.47
N ILE A 139 -23.02 -44.81 0.18
CA ILE A 139 -23.76 -45.49 -0.90
C ILE A 139 -22.82 -46.27 -1.84
N SER A 140 -21.50 -46.26 -1.58
CA SER A 140 -20.49 -47.08 -2.26
C SER A 140 -19.91 -48.12 -1.31
#